data_AF-A0A8H5MRP3-F1
#
_entry.id   AF-A0A8H5MRP3-F1
#
_cell.length_a   1.000
_cell.length_b   1.000
_cell.length_c   1.000
_cell.angle_alpha   90.00
_cell.angle_beta   90.00
_cell.angle_gamma   90.00
#
_symmetry.space_group_name_H-M   'P 1'
#
loop_
_entity.id
_entity.type
_entity.pdbx_description
1 polymer ?
#
loop_
_entity_poly.entity_id
_entity_poly.type
_entity_poly.pdbx_seq_one_letter_code
_entity_poly.pdbx_strand_id
1 'polypeptide(L)'
;MVPRLSSGCEDQLTWDDFIERVMIVYEDESEVEIKANYIKFGAGEQLLLPFEGHKFLRFSSTPNDNWFSVEQYIYLLHHIACEFFGSRVRGWREERKELGYYSENEVNDSYRLYEQGYPWKRQRPFAKVDLPAGTRILCEEPLLVASTAIPGDLEATAAPRLKALSKSQQREFLSLHNNFPGKDPFSGIIRTNALPCGPGSIVGAVYPTICLINHSCLPNSHNNWNSEAGHETIHAIRPIKAGEEITISYGEGGPSNVRRPMLKKSFGFDCACSLCSLPPSQLKASDERRVRIQQLGTSITDVFTMVDNPEANLKACLSLLHTLQEEYGVCVAPHNARLYHDAFQICIAHGAVGGPTTFAERSYQARVICEGEDSPGTLKMKSLVMAPETHNNFGALSLRWKSNYDPGFSYGHYDTVEAEMRLFRQD
;
A
#
# COMPACT_ATOMS: atom_id res chain seq x y z
N MET A 1 -7.66 20.19 -28.53
CA MET A 1 -7.95 18.74 -28.57
C MET A 1 -9.39 18.53 -28.99
N VAL A 2 -9.68 17.76 -30.06
CA VAL A 2 -11.04 17.59 -30.60
C VAL A 2 -11.29 16.12 -31.00
N PRO A 3 -12.31 15.43 -30.44
CA PRO A 3 -13.21 15.89 -29.39
C PRO A 3 -12.48 16.09 -28.06
N ARG A 4 -13.11 16.81 -27.12
CA ARG A 4 -12.62 17.01 -25.74
C ARG A 4 -12.29 15.65 -25.09
N LEU A 5 -11.24 15.63 -24.27
CA LEU A 5 -10.90 14.45 -23.48
C LEU A 5 -11.98 14.23 -22.41
N SER A 6 -12.39 12.99 -22.23
CA SER A 6 -13.29 12.58 -21.15
C SER A 6 -12.54 12.48 -19.83
N SER A 7 -13.28 12.46 -18.71
CA SER A 7 -12.74 12.10 -17.40
C SER A 7 -12.59 10.57 -17.21
N GLY A 8 -12.75 9.79 -18.29
CA GLY A 8 -12.60 8.34 -18.28
C GLY A 8 -11.14 7.89 -18.17
N CYS A 9 -10.94 6.65 -17.72
CA CYS A 9 -9.61 6.09 -17.45
C CYS A 9 -8.69 6.08 -18.68
N GLU A 10 -9.20 5.77 -19.87
CA GLU A 10 -8.40 5.67 -21.10
C GLU A 10 -7.81 7.03 -21.55
N ASP A 11 -8.65 8.08 -21.59
CA ASP A 11 -8.20 9.44 -21.93
C ASP A 11 -7.26 9.99 -20.85
N GLN A 12 -7.52 9.70 -19.58
CA GLN A 12 -6.67 10.17 -18.48
C GLN A 12 -5.29 9.49 -18.51
N LEU A 13 -5.22 8.17 -18.73
CA LEU A 13 -3.94 7.45 -18.83
C LEU A 13 -3.09 7.96 -20.00
N THR A 14 -3.70 8.11 -21.18
CA THR A 14 -3.00 8.63 -22.36
C THR A 14 -2.52 10.07 -22.14
N TRP A 15 -3.29 10.87 -21.40
CA TRP A 15 -2.91 12.22 -21.00
C TRP A 15 -1.78 12.25 -19.98
N ASP A 16 -1.77 11.34 -19.00
CA ASP A 16 -0.70 11.23 -18.02
C ASP A 16 0.62 10.86 -18.70
N ASP A 17 0.63 9.90 -19.63
CA ASP A 17 1.83 9.52 -20.40
C ASP A 17 2.32 10.70 -21.27
N PHE A 18 1.41 11.47 -21.86
CA PHE A 18 1.74 12.69 -22.59
C PHE A 18 2.40 13.73 -21.67
N ILE A 19 1.83 13.99 -20.49
CA ILE A 19 2.37 14.94 -19.51
C ILE A 19 3.75 14.49 -19.03
N GLU A 20 3.95 13.20 -18.76
CA GLU A 20 5.25 12.66 -18.36
C GLU A 20 6.30 12.89 -19.46
N ARG A 21 5.95 12.61 -20.73
CA ARG A 21 6.84 12.90 -21.86
C ARG A 21 7.19 14.39 -21.94
N VAL A 22 6.22 15.28 -21.74
CA VAL A 22 6.45 16.73 -21.73
C VAL A 22 7.38 17.13 -20.59
N MET A 23 7.18 16.59 -19.38
CA MET A 23 8.03 16.90 -18.22
C MET A 23 9.48 16.46 -18.44
N ILE A 24 9.71 15.30 -19.07
CA ILE A 24 11.06 14.83 -19.43
C ILE A 24 11.71 15.77 -20.46
N VAL A 25 10.96 16.19 -21.48
CA VAL A 25 11.49 17.05 -22.56
C VAL A 25 11.92 18.43 -22.04
N TYR A 26 11.23 18.95 -21.02
CA TYR A 26 11.46 20.29 -20.47
C TYR A 26 12.04 20.28 -19.05
N GLU A 27 12.67 19.19 -18.60
CA GLU A 27 13.15 19.02 -17.22
C GLU A 27 14.16 20.13 -16.81
N ASP A 28 15.00 20.56 -17.75
CA ASP A 28 16.04 21.58 -17.55
C ASP A 28 15.66 22.97 -18.07
N GLU A 29 14.43 23.17 -18.56
CA GLU A 29 14.01 24.42 -19.17
C GLU A 29 13.54 25.43 -18.12
N SER A 30 14.31 26.52 -17.96
CA SER A 30 14.10 27.50 -16.89
C SER A 30 12.78 28.28 -17.00
N GLU A 31 12.25 28.42 -18.22
CA GLU A 31 10.97 29.09 -18.47
C GLU A 31 9.76 28.15 -18.29
N VAL A 32 9.97 26.85 -18.07
CA VAL A 32 8.89 25.88 -17.86
C VAL A 32 8.71 25.62 -16.36
N GLU A 33 7.62 26.14 -15.81
CA GLU A 33 7.31 26.02 -14.40
C GLU A 33 6.21 25.00 -14.15
N ILE A 34 6.52 23.99 -13.34
CA ILE A 34 5.53 23.03 -12.85
C ILE A 34 4.77 23.66 -11.68
N LYS A 35 3.50 24.00 -11.91
CA LYS A 35 2.56 24.43 -10.87
C LYS A 35 1.89 23.21 -10.24
N ALA A 36 1.09 23.43 -9.19
CA ALA A 36 0.41 22.34 -8.49
C ALA A 36 -0.45 21.46 -9.43
N ASN A 37 -1.19 22.10 -10.35
CA ASN A 37 -2.24 21.44 -11.14
C ASN A 37 -2.03 21.51 -12.66
N TYR A 38 -0.95 22.16 -13.11
CA TYR A 38 -0.65 22.38 -14.53
C TYR A 38 0.82 22.74 -14.73
N ILE A 39 1.31 22.61 -15.96
CA ILE A 39 2.60 23.11 -16.41
C ILE A 39 2.37 24.48 -17.05
N LYS A 40 3.17 25.47 -16.67
CA LYS A 40 3.16 26.82 -17.23
C LYS A 40 4.42 27.04 -18.05
N PHE A 41 4.27 27.42 -19.32
CA PHE A 41 5.38 27.82 -20.17
C PHE A 41 5.47 29.35 -20.16
N GLY A 42 6.55 29.89 -19.58
CA GLY A 42 6.72 31.31 -19.28
C GLY A 42 6.74 32.24 -20.49
N ALA A 43 6.95 31.69 -21.69
CA ALA A 43 7.00 32.44 -22.94
C ALA A 43 5.64 33.02 -23.40
N GLY A 44 4.50 32.54 -22.86
CA GLY A 44 3.19 33.06 -23.26
C GLY A 44 2.11 32.95 -22.17
N GLU A 45 1.10 33.81 -22.27
CA GLU A 45 0.04 33.95 -21.25
C GLU A 45 -0.82 32.70 -21.11
N GLN A 46 -1.11 32.03 -22.24
CA GLN A 46 -2.03 30.90 -22.32
C GLN A 46 -1.35 29.57 -22.71
N LEU A 47 -0.02 29.51 -22.57
CA LEU A 47 0.73 28.28 -22.76
C LEU A 47 0.68 27.44 -21.48
N LEU A 48 -0.48 26.84 -21.24
CA LEU A 48 -0.78 26.08 -20.02
C LEU A 48 -1.20 24.65 -20.37
N LEU A 49 -0.59 23.66 -19.71
CA LEU A 49 -0.99 22.24 -19.81
C LEU A 49 -1.51 21.74 -18.46
N PRO A 50 -2.82 21.48 -18.32
CA PRO A 50 -3.35 20.95 -17.08
C PRO A 50 -2.93 19.49 -16.89
N PHE A 51 -2.81 19.09 -15.64
CA PHE A 51 -2.58 17.71 -15.28
C PHE A 51 -3.83 16.83 -15.41
N GLU A 52 -5.02 17.44 -15.38
CA GLU A 52 -6.29 16.78 -15.66
C GLU A 52 -6.68 17.01 -17.13
N GLY A 53 -6.45 16.02 -18.00
CA GLY A 53 -6.59 16.18 -19.45
C GLY A 53 -7.99 16.57 -19.92
N HIS A 54 -9.04 16.14 -19.21
CA HIS A 54 -10.42 16.54 -19.51
C HIS A 54 -10.67 18.06 -19.34
N LYS A 55 -9.78 18.79 -18.67
CA LYS A 55 -9.80 20.26 -18.58
C LYS A 55 -9.07 20.91 -19.75
N PHE A 56 -8.25 20.18 -20.49
CA PHE A 56 -7.51 20.73 -21.62
C PHE A 56 -8.42 20.97 -22.84
N LEU A 57 -8.42 22.20 -23.36
CA LEU A 57 -9.10 22.55 -24.61
C LEU A 57 -8.10 22.96 -25.70
N ARG A 58 -7.23 23.93 -25.38
CA ARG A 58 -6.25 24.48 -26.31
C ARG A 58 -4.91 24.81 -25.64
N PHE A 59 -3.88 24.89 -26.47
CA PHE A 59 -2.56 25.40 -26.15
C PHE A 59 -2.17 26.34 -27.30
N SER A 60 -2.16 27.65 -27.06
CA SER A 60 -2.01 28.65 -28.13
C SER A 60 -1.47 29.97 -27.60
N SER A 61 -0.84 30.73 -28.49
CA SER A 61 -0.44 32.11 -28.24
C SER A 61 -1.65 33.05 -28.19
N THR A 62 -1.50 34.18 -27.48
CA THR A 62 -2.42 35.33 -27.50
C THR A 62 -1.83 36.48 -28.32
N PRO A 63 -2.63 37.51 -28.66
CA PRO A 63 -2.12 38.72 -29.33
C PRO A 63 -1.04 39.48 -28.54
N ASN A 64 -0.90 39.23 -27.23
CA ASN A 64 0.10 39.87 -26.38
C ASN A 64 1.44 39.11 -26.36
N ASP A 65 1.46 37.86 -26.85
CA ASP A 65 2.64 37.01 -26.80
C ASP A 65 3.65 37.37 -27.90
N ASN A 66 4.94 37.20 -27.61
CA ASN A 66 5.97 37.26 -28.63
C ASN A 66 5.99 35.94 -29.42
N TRP A 67 5.53 35.96 -30.68
CA TRP A 67 5.46 34.77 -31.53
C TRP A 67 6.76 33.96 -31.56
N PHE A 68 7.91 34.60 -31.67
CA PHE A 68 9.21 33.91 -31.77
C PHE A 68 9.57 33.14 -30.49
N SER A 69 9.05 33.55 -29.34
CA SER A 69 9.26 32.89 -28.05
C SER A 69 8.30 31.72 -27.85
N VAL A 70 7.07 31.80 -28.36
CA VAL A 70 6.03 30.78 -28.15
C VAL A 70 5.99 29.70 -29.23
N GLU A 71 6.46 30.01 -30.45
CA GLU A 71 6.34 29.13 -31.61
C GLU A 71 7.01 27.77 -31.39
N GLN A 72 8.19 27.74 -30.76
CA GLN A 72 8.93 26.50 -30.49
C GLN A 72 8.17 25.57 -29.55
N TYR A 73 7.60 26.11 -28.46
CA TYR A 73 6.79 25.34 -27.52
C TYR A 73 5.54 24.78 -28.19
N ILE A 74 4.84 25.60 -28.99
CA ILE A 74 3.63 25.18 -29.69
C ILE A 74 3.94 24.05 -30.67
N TYR A 75 4.99 24.15 -31.49
CA TYR A 75 5.33 23.10 -32.45
C TYR A 75 5.77 21.80 -31.78
N LEU A 76 6.64 21.87 -30.78
CA LEU A 76 7.16 20.66 -30.12
C LEU A 76 6.03 19.93 -29.37
N LEU A 77 5.20 20.67 -28.62
CA LEU A 77 4.04 20.07 -27.95
C LEU A 77 3.00 19.55 -28.93
N HIS A 78 2.79 20.21 -30.07
CA HIS A 78 1.93 19.69 -31.12
C HIS A 78 2.46 18.35 -31.67
N HIS A 79 3.77 18.24 -31.90
CA HIS A 79 4.39 17.01 -32.38
C HIS A 79 4.23 15.87 -31.38
N ILE A 80 4.60 16.10 -30.12
CA ILE A 80 4.44 15.12 -29.03
C ILE A 80 2.96 14.73 -28.91
N ALA A 81 2.04 15.70 -28.86
CA ALA A 81 0.61 15.42 -28.74
C ALA A 81 0.07 14.58 -29.92
N CYS A 82 0.57 14.78 -31.15
CA CYS A 82 0.18 13.98 -32.30
C CYS A 82 0.58 12.51 -32.16
N GLU A 83 1.68 12.19 -31.48
CA GLU A 83 2.09 10.81 -31.20
C GLU A 83 1.10 10.11 -30.27
N PHE A 84 0.57 10.82 -29.26
CA PHE A 84 -0.35 10.26 -28.26
C PHE A 84 -1.82 10.26 -28.73
N PHE A 85 -2.25 11.33 -29.41
CA PHE A 85 -3.68 11.57 -29.68
C PHE A 85 -4.03 11.57 -31.18
N GLY A 86 -3.03 11.43 -32.06
CA GLY A 86 -3.20 11.34 -33.50
C GLY A 86 -4.09 12.46 -34.05
N SER A 87 -5.12 12.06 -34.80
CA SER A 87 -6.04 12.99 -35.47
C SER A 87 -6.91 13.84 -34.54
N ARG A 88 -6.86 13.62 -33.21
CA ARG A 88 -7.57 14.48 -32.25
C ARG A 88 -6.86 15.81 -31.99
N VAL A 89 -5.56 15.88 -32.32
CA VAL A 89 -4.82 17.13 -32.27
C VAL A 89 -5.15 17.95 -33.51
N ARG A 90 -5.82 19.09 -33.31
CA ARG A 90 -6.20 20.01 -34.38
C ARG A 90 -5.50 21.35 -34.16
N GLY A 91 -4.67 21.74 -35.12
CA GLY A 91 -4.13 23.10 -35.20
C GLY A 91 -5.09 24.02 -35.95
N TRP A 92 -4.93 25.33 -35.76
CA TRP A 92 -5.54 26.36 -36.58
C TRP A 92 -4.54 27.52 -36.73
N ARG A 93 -4.73 28.35 -37.77
CA ARG A 93 -4.04 29.64 -37.91
C ARG A 93 -5.01 30.74 -38.28
N GLU A 94 -5.12 31.74 -37.41
CA GLU A 94 -5.98 32.91 -37.68
C GLU A 94 -5.60 33.64 -38.97
N GLU A 95 -4.29 33.70 -39.29
CA GLU A 95 -3.76 34.26 -40.54
C GLU A 95 -4.30 33.57 -41.80
N ARG A 96 -4.69 32.29 -41.68
CA ARG A 96 -5.29 31.50 -42.76
C ARG A 96 -6.83 31.52 -42.73
N LYS A 97 -7.42 32.38 -41.89
CA LYS A 97 -8.86 32.45 -41.62
C LYS A 97 -9.44 31.15 -41.05
N GLU A 98 -8.62 30.36 -40.36
CA GLU A 98 -9.06 29.19 -39.62
C GLU A 98 -9.44 29.63 -38.19
N LEU A 99 -10.62 29.22 -37.73
CA LEU A 99 -11.10 29.53 -36.39
C LEU A 99 -10.73 28.39 -35.42
N GLY A 100 -10.45 28.75 -34.17
CA GLY A 100 -10.33 27.79 -33.08
C GLY A 100 -11.65 27.03 -32.88
N TYR A 101 -11.54 25.75 -32.51
CA TYR A 101 -12.70 24.86 -32.35
C TYR A 101 -13.56 25.17 -31.11
N TYR A 102 -12.98 25.82 -30.11
CA TYR A 102 -13.64 26.23 -28.88
C TYR A 102 -13.65 27.75 -28.80
N SER A 103 -14.74 28.32 -28.31
CA SER A 103 -14.84 29.78 -28.11
C SER A 103 -13.89 30.25 -27.01
N GLU A 104 -13.52 31.53 -27.06
CA GLU A 104 -12.67 32.17 -26.05
C GLU A 104 -13.25 32.03 -24.63
N ASN A 105 -14.57 32.08 -24.50
CA ASN A 105 -15.27 31.90 -23.22
C ASN A 105 -15.11 30.48 -22.68
N GLU A 106 -15.31 29.45 -23.51
CA GLU A 106 -15.14 28.06 -23.10
C GLU A 106 -13.70 27.77 -22.65
N VAL A 107 -12.72 28.34 -23.35
CA VAL A 107 -11.32 28.19 -22.98
C VAL A 107 -11.02 28.85 -21.64
N ASN A 108 -11.45 30.10 -21.46
CA ASN A 108 -11.22 30.84 -20.22
C ASN A 108 -11.92 30.18 -19.03
N ASP A 109 -13.12 29.65 -19.21
CA ASP A 109 -13.81 28.86 -18.19
C ASP A 109 -13.03 27.58 -17.86
N SER A 110 -12.45 26.91 -18.85
CA SER A 110 -11.61 25.74 -18.63
C SER A 110 -10.33 26.07 -17.85
N TYR A 111 -9.66 27.19 -18.14
CA TYR A 111 -8.47 27.63 -17.41
C TYR A 111 -8.75 27.92 -15.94
N ARG A 112 -9.92 28.49 -15.62
CA ARG A 112 -10.33 28.67 -14.21
C ARG A 112 -10.41 27.36 -13.43
N LEU A 113 -10.63 26.23 -14.13
CA LEU A 113 -10.65 24.89 -13.50
C LEU A 113 -9.25 24.35 -13.19
N TYR A 114 -8.18 24.92 -13.76
CA TYR A 114 -6.82 24.43 -13.56
C TYR A 114 -6.39 24.71 -12.11
N GLU A 115 -6.74 25.88 -11.57
CA GLU A 115 -6.49 26.22 -10.17
C GLU A 115 -7.39 25.44 -9.19
N GLN A 116 -8.53 24.93 -9.67
CA GLN A 116 -9.53 24.20 -8.88
C GLN A 116 -9.30 22.67 -8.86
N GLY A 117 -8.16 22.21 -9.39
CA GLY A 117 -7.74 20.81 -9.35
C GLY A 117 -7.09 20.42 -8.01
N TYR A 118 -7.10 19.11 -7.74
CA TYR A 118 -6.11 18.55 -6.81
C TYR A 118 -4.75 18.53 -7.51
N PRO A 119 -3.63 18.78 -6.80
CA PRO A 119 -2.28 18.64 -7.36
C PRO A 119 -2.20 17.31 -8.09
N TRP A 120 -1.56 17.23 -9.28
CA TRP A 120 -1.45 15.99 -10.08
C TRP A 120 -1.27 14.82 -9.16
N LYS A 121 -2.41 14.18 -8.88
CA LYS A 121 -2.55 13.37 -7.69
C LYS A 121 -1.96 12.07 -8.14
N ARG A 122 -0.75 11.79 -7.68
CA ARG A 122 -0.21 10.45 -7.56
C ARG A 122 -1.38 9.49 -7.35
N GLN A 123 -1.73 8.78 -8.42
CA GLN A 123 -2.99 8.06 -8.46
C GLN A 123 -2.89 6.87 -7.51
N ARG A 124 -4.00 6.56 -6.86
CA ARG A 124 -4.13 5.34 -6.07
C ARG A 124 -3.76 4.16 -6.97
N PRO A 125 -2.94 3.20 -6.51
CA PRO A 125 -2.48 2.14 -7.39
C PRO A 125 -3.63 1.17 -7.69
N PHE A 126 -3.88 0.94 -8.99
CA PHE A 126 -4.79 -0.07 -9.50
C PHE A 126 -3.99 -1.15 -10.25
N ALA A 127 -4.43 -2.41 -10.15
CA ALA A 127 -3.80 -3.49 -10.89
C ALA A 127 -4.05 -3.30 -12.40
N LYS A 128 -2.99 -3.26 -13.22
CA LYS A 128 -3.11 -3.16 -14.69
C LYS A 128 -3.43 -4.51 -15.35
N VAL A 129 -3.12 -5.60 -14.66
CA VAL A 129 -3.33 -6.99 -15.10
C VAL A 129 -3.87 -7.81 -13.93
N ASP A 130 -4.36 -9.01 -14.20
CA ASP A 130 -4.70 -9.97 -13.15
C ASP A 130 -3.42 -10.39 -12.40
N LEU A 131 -3.42 -10.25 -11.08
CA LEU A 131 -2.31 -10.61 -10.20
C LEU A 131 -2.71 -11.82 -9.35
N PRO A 132 -2.00 -12.96 -9.47
CA PRO A 132 -2.14 -14.08 -8.56
C PRO A 132 -1.76 -13.71 -7.11
N ALA A 133 -2.28 -14.45 -6.13
CA ALA A 133 -1.77 -14.39 -4.77
C ALA A 133 -0.27 -14.76 -4.71
N GLY A 134 0.49 -14.11 -3.84
CA GLY A 134 1.95 -14.23 -3.77
C GLY A 134 2.72 -13.28 -4.68
N THR A 135 2.05 -12.58 -5.61
CA THR A 135 2.73 -11.65 -6.51
C THR A 135 3.30 -10.46 -5.75
N ARG A 136 4.61 -10.20 -5.90
CA ARG A 136 5.22 -8.93 -5.46
C ARG A 136 4.76 -7.81 -6.38
N ILE A 137 3.98 -6.88 -5.83
CA ILE A 137 3.40 -5.73 -6.53
C ILE A 137 4.40 -4.58 -6.55
N LEU A 138 5.00 -4.26 -5.40
CA LEU A 138 5.98 -3.18 -5.25
C LEU A 138 7.16 -3.62 -4.37
N CYS A 139 8.30 -2.99 -4.62
CA CYS A 139 9.53 -3.10 -3.85
C CYS A 139 10.18 -1.72 -3.87
N GLU A 140 10.19 -1.01 -2.74
CA GLU A 140 10.54 0.41 -2.73
C GLU A 140 11.43 0.76 -1.53
N GLU A 141 12.53 1.43 -1.81
CA GLU A 141 13.39 2.02 -0.78
C GLU A 141 12.72 3.27 -0.17
N PRO A 142 12.94 3.54 1.12
CA PRO A 142 12.40 4.74 1.76
C PRO A 142 12.91 6.03 1.09
N LEU A 143 11.98 6.95 0.84
CA LEU A 143 12.30 8.35 0.56
C LEU A 143 12.88 9.04 1.80
N LEU A 144 12.28 8.74 2.95
CA LEU A 144 12.67 9.31 4.24
C LEU A 144 12.34 8.34 5.37
N VAL A 145 13.31 8.07 6.24
CA VAL A 145 13.12 7.30 7.47
C VAL A 145 13.09 8.26 8.65
N ALA A 146 12.22 8.05 9.63
CA ALA A 146 12.10 8.89 10.82
C ALA A 146 11.64 8.11 12.06
N SER A 147 11.99 8.60 13.25
CA SER A 147 11.45 8.07 14.50
C SER A 147 10.01 8.57 14.71
N THR A 148 9.08 7.66 14.98
CA THR A 148 7.67 7.96 15.25
C THR A 148 7.36 7.99 16.76
N ALA A 149 8.37 7.82 17.62
CA ALA A 149 8.20 7.67 19.08
C ALA A 149 7.76 8.94 19.82
N ILE A 150 8.22 10.13 19.40
CA ILE A 150 8.05 11.37 20.18
C ILE A 150 7.28 12.41 19.35
N PRO A 151 6.01 12.67 19.67
CA PRO A 151 5.26 13.79 19.10
C PRO A 151 5.92 15.12 19.54
N GLY A 152 6.49 15.87 18.59
CA GLY A 152 7.03 17.22 18.82
C GLY A 152 8.48 17.45 18.42
N ASP A 153 9.30 16.40 18.28
CA ASP A 153 10.70 16.50 17.80
C ASP A 153 10.89 15.92 16.38
N LEU A 154 9.82 15.36 15.83
CA LEU A 154 9.79 14.80 14.48
C LEU A 154 10.05 15.89 13.42
N GLU A 155 9.56 17.11 13.63
CA GLU A 155 9.80 18.22 12.69
C GLU A 155 11.28 18.59 12.62
N ALA A 156 11.93 18.74 13.79
CA ALA A 156 13.32 19.12 13.91
C ALA A 156 14.27 18.03 13.36
N THR A 157 13.87 16.76 13.47
CA THR A 157 14.65 15.62 12.94
C THR A 157 14.34 15.32 11.47
N ALA A 158 13.12 15.56 10.99
CA ALA A 158 12.74 15.35 9.59
C ALA A 158 13.25 16.46 8.66
N ALA A 159 13.21 17.73 9.08
CA ALA A 159 13.58 18.86 8.22
C ALA A 159 15.02 18.77 7.66
N PRO A 160 16.06 18.44 8.45
CA PRO A 160 17.41 18.26 7.92
C PRO A 160 17.52 17.10 6.92
N ARG A 161 16.81 15.99 7.17
CA ARG A 161 16.79 14.82 6.28
C ARG A 161 16.12 15.15 4.96
N LEU A 162 14.96 15.81 5.00
CA LEU A 162 14.25 16.27 3.81
C LEU A 162 15.11 17.26 3.00
N LYS A 163 15.80 18.19 3.67
CA LYS A 163 16.71 19.15 3.00
C LYS A 163 17.88 18.48 2.28
N ALA A 164 18.32 17.31 2.76
CA ALA A 164 19.40 16.53 2.14
C ALA A 164 18.94 15.74 0.90
N LEU A 165 17.63 15.55 0.70
CA LEU A 165 17.09 14.90 -0.51
C LEU A 165 17.22 15.82 -1.73
N SER A 166 17.16 15.23 -2.93
CA SER A 166 17.08 16.01 -4.18
C SER A 166 15.80 16.86 -4.26
N LYS A 167 15.78 17.85 -5.14
CA LYS A 167 14.59 18.73 -5.29
C LYS A 167 13.36 17.98 -5.79
N SER A 168 13.52 16.97 -6.64
CA SER A 168 12.43 16.08 -7.03
C SER A 168 11.87 15.36 -5.81
N GLN A 169 12.72 14.63 -5.07
CA GLN A 169 12.35 13.90 -3.84
C GLN A 169 11.70 14.78 -2.76
N GLN A 170 12.18 16.02 -2.57
CA GLN A 170 11.53 16.99 -1.68
C GLN A 170 10.10 17.28 -2.13
N ARG A 171 9.89 17.53 -3.43
CA ARG A 171 8.55 17.75 -4.00
C ARG A 171 7.67 16.52 -3.84
N GLU A 172 8.22 15.32 -4.03
CA GLU A 172 7.47 14.07 -3.82
C GLU A 172 6.95 13.97 -2.38
N PHE A 173 7.83 14.13 -1.40
CA PHE A 173 7.47 14.09 0.01
C PHE A 173 6.39 15.14 0.35
N LEU A 174 6.59 16.39 -0.10
CA LEU A 174 5.68 17.50 0.18
C LEU A 174 4.32 17.35 -0.53
N SER A 175 4.23 16.50 -1.55
CA SER A 175 2.98 16.18 -2.25
C SER A 175 2.10 15.14 -1.53
N LEU A 176 2.66 14.41 -0.57
CA LEU A 176 1.94 13.39 0.18
C LEU A 176 0.85 14.00 1.06
N HIS A 177 -0.17 13.20 1.35
CA HIS A 177 -1.32 13.68 2.10
C HIS A 177 -0.93 14.07 3.54
N ASN A 178 -1.40 15.22 4.01
CA ASN A 178 -1.19 15.66 5.39
C ASN A 178 -2.54 15.75 6.12
N ASN A 179 -2.81 14.77 6.98
CA ASN A 179 -4.03 14.75 7.80
C ASN A 179 -3.92 15.65 9.06
N PHE A 180 -2.74 16.20 9.35
CA PHE A 180 -2.50 17.09 10.49
C PHE A 180 -1.86 18.42 10.02
N PRO A 181 -2.56 19.21 9.19
CA PRO A 181 -2.04 20.51 8.76
C PRO A 181 -1.91 21.46 9.95
N GLY A 182 -0.86 22.26 9.97
CA GLY A 182 -0.59 23.17 11.09
C GLY A 182 0.87 23.61 11.15
N LYS A 183 1.36 23.83 12.38
CA LYS A 183 2.70 24.36 12.65
C LYS A 183 3.83 23.44 12.18
N ASP A 184 3.62 22.12 12.23
CA ASP A 184 4.63 21.10 11.97
C ASP A 184 4.22 20.22 10.77
N PRO A 185 4.31 20.74 9.53
CA PRO A 185 3.79 20.07 8.34
C PRO A 185 4.51 18.76 8.00
N PHE A 186 5.82 18.64 8.21
CA PHE A 186 6.55 17.40 7.88
C PHE A 186 6.14 16.27 8.81
N SER A 187 5.96 16.58 10.09
CA SER A 187 5.43 15.67 11.10
C SER A 187 4.03 15.20 10.73
N GLY A 188 3.18 16.11 10.24
CA GLY A 188 1.84 15.75 9.77
C GLY A 188 1.86 14.78 8.59
N ILE A 189 2.72 15.04 7.59
CA ILE A 189 2.93 14.14 6.44
C ILE A 189 3.45 12.78 6.90
N ILE A 190 4.52 12.73 7.70
CA ILE A 190 5.11 11.47 8.19
C ILE A 190 4.09 10.68 9.00
N ARG A 191 3.36 11.32 9.92
CA ARG A 191 2.33 10.65 10.73
C ARG A 191 1.18 10.08 9.91
N THR A 192 0.91 10.67 8.75
CA THR A 192 -0.17 10.23 7.86
C THR A 192 0.28 9.06 6.97
N ASN A 193 1.55 9.06 6.53
CA ASN A 193 2.00 8.19 5.44
C ASN A 193 3.05 7.15 5.83
N ALA A 194 3.75 7.30 6.96
CA ALA A 194 4.86 6.42 7.29
C ALA A 194 4.38 5.02 7.66
N LEU A 195 4.98 4.00 7.04
CA LEU A 195 4.81 2.61 7.45
C LEU A 195 5.91 2.26 8.46
N PRO A 196 5.62 1.44 9.48
CA PRO A 196 6.64 1.01 10.43
C PRO A 196 7.69 0.14 9.75
N CYS A 197 8.97 0.40 10.01
CA CYS A 197 10.10 -0.42 9.55
C CYS A 197 10.18 -1.73 10.35
N GLY A 198 9.15 -2.57 10.23
CA GLY A 198 8.98 -3.84 10.92
C GLY A 198 7.96 -3.80 12.08
N PRO A 199 7.47 -4.98 12.52
CA PRO A 199 6.46 -5.08 13.58
C PRO A 199 6.91 -4.40 14.89
N GLY A 200 6.08 -3.51 15.43
CA GLY A 200 6.35 -2.81 16.70
C GLY A 200 7.49 -1.78 16.63
N SER A 201 8.03 -1.51 15.44
CA SER A 201 9.09 -0.52 15.27
C SER A 201 8.61 0.89 15.58
N ILE A 202 9.41 1.62 16.36
CA ILE A 202 9.24 3.06 16.57
C ILE A 202 9.88 3.89 15.45
N VAL A 203 10.41 3.23 14.43
CA VAL A 203 10.96 3.86 13.23
C VAL A 203 9.98 3.59 12.10
N GLY A 204 9.59 4.65 11.40
CA GLY A 204 8.75 4.58 10.21
C GLY A 204 9.47 5.13 9.00
N ALA A 205 9.01 4.71 7.83
CA ALA A 205 9.54 5.13 6.54
C ALA A 205 8.41 5.64 5.64
N VAL A 206 8.71 6.70 4.91
CA VAL A 206 7.86 7.29 3.88
C VAL A 206 8.40 6.88 2.53
N TYR A 207 7.51 6.52 1.62
CA TYR A 207 7.82 5.97 0.31
C TYR A 207 7.12 6.77 -0.79
N PRO A 208 7.74 6.91 -1.97
CA PRO A 208 7.11 7.63 -3.07
C PRO A 208 5.76 7.03 -3.49
N THR A 209 5.69 5.71 -3.68
CA THR A 209 4.54 5.03 -4.29
C THR A 209 3.70 4.28 -3.26
N ILE A 210 4.34 3.56 -2.33
CA ILE A 210 3.63 2.75 -1.32
C ILE A 210 2.71 3.61 -0.44
N CYS A 211 3.08 4.87 -0.15
CA CYS A 211 2.25 5.78 0.64
C CYS A 211 0.94 6.21 -0.05
N LEU A 212 0.75 5.88 -1.33
CA LEU A 212 -0.48 6.14 -2.09
C LEU A 212 -1.51 5.01 -1.97
N ILE A 213 -1.09 3.85 -1.46
CA ILE A 213 -1.95 2.67 -1.32
C ILE A 213 -2.96 2.95 -0.22
N ASN A 214 -4.25 2.82 -0.55
CA ASN A 214 -5.33 3.07 0.39
C ASN A 214 -5.58 1.94 1.39
N HIS A 215 -6.35 2.27 2.41
CA HIS A 215 -6.82 1.32 3.40
C HIS A 215 -8.01 0.47 2.93
N SER A 216 -8.00 -0.81 3.29
CA SER A 216 -9.20 -1.65 3.43
C SER A 216 -9.13 -2.48 4.71
N CYS A 217 -10.26 -2.67 5.41
CA CYS A 217 -10.32 -3.58 6.57
C CYS A 217 -10.28 -5.07 6.17
N LEU A 218 -10.47 -5.35 4.88
CA LEU A 218 -10.26 -6.64 4.24
C LEU A 218 -9.38 -6.41 2.99
N PRO A 219 -8.07 -6.19 3.18
CA PRO A 219 -7.18 -5.77 2.11
C PRO A 219 -6.90 -6.89 1.12
N ASN A 220 -6.40 -6.53 -0.06
CA ASN A 220 -5.97 -7.47 -1.08
C ASN A 220 -4.45 -7.62 -1.18
N SER A 221 -3.71 -6.76 -0.48
CA SER A 221 -2.26 -6.82 -0.37
C SER A 221 -1.78 -6.64 1.07
N HIS A 222 -0.53 -7.05 1.32
CA HIS A 222 0.15 -6.95 2.60
C HIS A 222 1.51 -6.27 2.42
N ASN A 223 1.85 -5.37 3.34
CA ASN A 223 3.15 -4.72 3.38
C ASN A 223 4.11 -5.49 4.29
N ASN A 224 5.37 -5.60 3.88
CA ASN A 224 6.43 -6.22 4.67
C ASN A 224 7.75 -5.47 4.51
N TRP A 225 8.34 -5.08 5.65
CA TRP A 225 9.65 -4.46 5.74
C TRP A 225 10.77 -5.51 5.71
N ASN A 226 11.63 -5.45 4.69
CA ASN A 226 12.86 -6.24 4.65
C ASN A 226 13.99 -5.48 5.34
N SER A 227 14.29 -5.83 6.59
CA SER A 227 15.34 -5.15 7.36
C SER A 227 16.76 -5.41 6.86
N GLU A 228 17.00 -6.53 6.19
CA GLU A 228 18.34 -6.85 5.66
C GLU A 228 18.64 -6.05 4.39
N ALA A 229 17.63 -5.85 3.55
CA ALA A 229 17.76 -5.14 2.29
C ALA A 229 17.34 -3.65 2.36
N GLY A 230 16.68 -3.22 3.45
CA GLY A 230 16.36 -1.82 3.70
C GLY A 230 15.22 -1.25 2.86
N HIS A 231 14.25 -2.07 2.46
CA HIS A 231 13.11 -1.66 1.63
C HIS A 231 11.78 -2.28 2.10
N GLU A 232 10.67 -1.68 1.70
CA GLU A 232 9.33 -2.25 1.88
C GLU A 232 8.94 -3.04 0.64
N THR A 233 8.11 -4.05 0.85
CA THR A 233 7.49 -4.81 -0.23
C THR A 233 5.98 -4.86 -0.05
N ILE A 234 5.24 -4.90 -1.15
CA ILE A 234 3.80 -5.10 -1.17
C ILE A 234 3.51 -6.38 -1.94
N HIS A 235 2.86 -7.36 -1.31
CA HIS A 235 2.49 -8.63 -1.94
C HIS A 235 0.98 -8.80 -1.99
N ALA A 236 0.46 -9.32 -3.11
CA ALA A 236 -0.94 -9.71 -3.23
C ALA A 236 -1.22 -10.92 -2.32
N ILE A 237 -2.17 -10.80 -1.40
CA ILE A 237 -2.53 -11.90 -0.47
C ILE A 237 -3.76 -12.69 -0.91
N ARG A 238 -4.40 -12.25 -1.99
CA ARG A 238 -5.44 -12.95 -2.75
C ARG A 238 -5.32 -12.57 -4.22
N PRO A 239 -6.00 -13.27 -5.15
CA PRO A 239 -6.09 -12.80 -6.52
C PRO A 239 -6.66 -11.37 -6.60
N ILE A 240 -6.03 -10.52 -7.41
CA ILE A 240 -6.44 -9.13 -7.69
C ILE A 240 -6.73 -9.04 -9.18
N LYS A 241 -7.90 -8.53 -9.57
CA LYS A 241 -8.27 -8.41 -10.98
C LYS A 241 -7.73 -7.12 -11.60
N ALA A 242 -7.48 -7.13 -12.90
CA ALA A 242 -7.19 -5.91 -13.63
C ALA A 242 -8.30 -4.86 -13.39
N GLY A 243 -7.90 -3.63 -13.07
CA GLY A 243 -8.79 -2.53 -12.69
C GLY A 243 -9.18 -2.49 -11.21
N GLU A 244 -8.78 -3.47 -10.39
CA GLU A 244 -9.03 -3.46 -8.94
C GLU A 244 -8.00 -2.58 -8.21
N GLU A 245 -8.46 -1.78 -7.23
CA GLU A 245 -7.60 -0.95 -6.38
C GLU A 245 -6.73 -1.82 -5.47
N ILE A 246 -5.43 -1.55 -5.41
CA ILE A 246 -4.51 -2.21 -4.48
C ILE A 246 -4.68 -1.54 -3.10
N THR A 247 -4.89 -2.35 -2.05
CA THR A 247 -5.18 -1.87 -0.69
C THR A 247 -4.43 -2.67 0.37
N ILE A 248 -4.03 -2.00 1.45
CA ILE A 248 -3.41 -2.59 2.66
C ILE A 248 -4.24 -2.27 3.92
N SER A 249 -3.91 -2.91 5.05
CA SER A 249 -4.48 -2.52 6.35
C SER A 249 -3.59 -1.46 7.01
N TYR A 250 -4.18 -0.35 7.46
CA TYR A 250 -3.46 0.72 8.18
C TYR A 250 -3.42 0.50 9.69
N GLY A 251 -4.07 -0.55 10.20
CA GLY A 251 -4.12 -0.81 11.63
C GLY A 251 -4.30 -2.28 11.94
N GLU A 252 -4.34 -2.57 13.23
CA GLU A 252 -4.36 -3.93 13.78
C GLU A 252 -5.73 -4.64 13.63
N GLY A 253 -6.73 -3.96 13.06
CA GLY A 253 -8.07 -4.51 12.88
C GLY A 253 -8.97 -4.32 14.10
N GLY A 254 -9.64 -5.38 14.54
CA GLY A 254 -10.64 -5.35 15.63
C GLY A 254 -12.06 -4.98 15.17
N PRO A 255 -13.05 -4.93 16.10
CA PRO A 255 -14.46 -4.64 15.78
C PRO A 255 -14.69 -3.18 15.33
N SER A 256 -15.83 -2.92 14.68
CA SER A 256 -16.10 -1.68 13.93
C SER A 256 -16.08 -0.45 14.82
N ASN A 257 -16.58 -0.59 16.05
CA ASN A 257 -16.57 0.42 17.10
C ASN A 257 -15.17 0.80 17.60
N VAL A 258 -14.14 -0.03 17.34
CA VAL A 258 -12.73 0.26 17.67
C VAL A 258 -11.98 0.75 16.44
N ARG A 259 -12.07 0.03 15.32
CA ARG A 259 -11.30 0.35 14.11
C ARG A 259 -11.74 1.66 13.46
N ARG A 260 -13.04 1.98 13.42
CA ARG A 260 -13.53 3.20 12.74
C ARG A 260 -13.08 4.49 13.46
N PRO A 261 -13.23 4.65 14.79
CA PRO A 261 -12.72 5.83 15.48
C PRO A 261 -11.20 5.95 15.38
N MET A 262 -10.46 4.83 15.43
CA MET A 262 -9.02 4.82 15.23
C MET A 262 -8.63 5.36 13.85
N LEU A 263 -9.25 4.83 12.78
CA LEU A 263 -8.98 5.29 11.41
C LEU A 263 -9.34 6.78 11.24
N LYS A 264 -10.48 7.21 11.78
CA LYS A 264 -10.91 8.61 11.73
C LYS A 264 -9.91 9.53 12.44
N LYS A 265 -9.45 9.14 13.64
CA LYS A 265 -8.50 9.91 14.44
C LYS A 265 -7.11 9.98 13.80
N SER A 266 -6.62 8.87 13.26
CA SER A 266 -5.25 8.78 12.72
C SER A 266 -5.14 9.27 11.28
N PHE A 267 -6.16 9.01 10.45
CA PHE A 267 -6.12 9.22 8.99
C PHE A 267 -7.26 10.09 8.44
N GLY A 268 -8.20 10.54 9.27
CA GLY A 268 -9.20 11.56 8.89
C GLY A 268 -10.41 11.07 8.08
N PHE A 269 -10.44 9.79 7.68
CA PHE A 269 -11.50 9.25 6.82
C PHE A 269 -12.44 8.28 7.56
N ASP A 270 -13.65 8.13 7.01
CA ASP A 270 -14.61 7.09 7.41
C ASP A 270 -14.49 5.92 6.43
N CYS A 271 -14.13 4.74 6.93
CA CYS A 271 -13.87 3.58 6.07
C CYS A 271 -15.16 3.03 5.45
N ALA A 272 -15.20 3.00 4.12
CA ALA A 272 -16.33 2.51 3.32
C ALA A 272 -16.01 1.19 2.56
N CYS A 273 -14.97 0.46 2.99
CA CYS A 273 -14.62 -0.83 2.37
C CYS A 273 -15.77 -1.85 2.48
N SER A 274 -15.70 -2.94 1.70
CA SER A 274 -16.73 -3.99 1.66
C SER A 274 -17.13 -4.51 3.03
N LEU A 275 -16.18 -4.68 3.95
CA LEU A 275 -16.44 -5.09 5.33
C LEU A 275 -17.22 -4.03 6.12
N CYS A 276 -16.79 -2.76 6.04
CA CYS A 276 -17.42 -1.67 6.78
C CYS A 276 -18.78 -1.28 6.20
N SER A 277 -19.04 -1.62 4.94
CA SER A 277 -20.29 -1.36 4.23
C SER A 277 -21.28 -2.53 4.31
N LEU A 278 -20.96 -3.59 5.07
CA LEU A 278 -21.87 -4.71 5.30
C LEU A 278 -23.18 -4.26 5.97
N PRO A 279 -24.30 -4.96 5.72
CA PRO A 279 -25.54 -4.78 6.47
C PRO A 279 -25.31 -4.93 7.98
N PRO A 280 -26.08 -4.23 8.84
CA PRO A 280 -25.83 -4.19 10.29
C PRO A 280 -25.70 -5.57 10.97
N SER A 281 -26.50 -6.56 10.56
CA SER A 281 -26.43 -7.92 11.12
C SER A 281 -25.14 -8.65 10.75
N GLN A 282 -24.69 -8.53 9.49
CA GLN A 282 -23.45 -9.15 9.02
C GLN A 282 -22.22 -8.44 9.59
N LEU A 283 -22.26 -7.12 9.71
CA LEU A 283 -21.23 -6.34 10.37
C LEU A 283 -21.09 -6.73 11.85
N LYS A 284 -22.21 -6.92 12.55
CA LYS A 284 -22.21 -7.39 13.94
C LYS A 284 -21.57 -8.78 14.08
N ALA A 285 -21.90 -9.72 13.19
CA ALA A 285 -21.29 -11.05 13.20
C ALA A 285 -19.77 -11.00 12.94
N SER A 286 -19.32 -10.13 12.01
CA SER A 286 -17.88 -9.86 11.80
C SER A 286 -17.23 -9.26 13.04
N ASP A 287 -17.89 -8.31 13.69
CA ASP A 287 -17.36 -7.68 14.91
C ASP A 287 -17.23 -8.70 16.05
N GLU A 288 -18.19 -9.61 16.22
CA GLU A 288 -18.12 -10.72 17.18
C GLU A 288 -16.92 -11.64 16.90
N ARG A 289 -16.69 -12.02 15.64
CA ARG A 289 -15.50 -12.79 15.25
C ARG A 289 -14.20 -12.05 15.52
N ARG A 290 -14.14 -10.75 15.20
CA ARG A 290 -12.94 -9.93 15.43
C ARG A 290 -12.63 -9.72 16.91
N VAL A 291 -13.65 -9.59 17.76
CA VAL A 291 -13.48 -9.61 19.23
C VAL A 291 -12.92 -10.96 19.68
N ARG A 292 -13.48 -12.07 19.18
CA ARG A 292 -12.98 -13.42 19.48
C ARG A 292 -11.54 -13.62 19.04
N ILE A 293 -11.16 -13.13 17.86
CA ILE A 293 -9.77 -13.14 17.35
C ILE A 293 -8.83 -12.43 18.32
N GLN A 294 -9.20 -11.25 18.81
CA GLN A 294 -8.38 -10.50 19.77
C GLN A 294 -8.26 -11.23 21.11
N GLN A 295 -9.36 -11.78 21.63
CA GLN A 295 -9.37 -12.54 22.88
C GLN A 295 -8.48 -13.78 22.80
N LEU A 296 -8.61 -14.57 21.73
CA LEU A 296 -7.79 -15.76 21.50
C LEU A 296 -6.33 -15.40 21.31
N GLY A 297 -6.03 -14.34 20.52
CA GLY A 297 -4.66 -13.86 20.33
C GLY A 297 -3.95 -13.52 21.63
N THR A 298 -4.61 -12.75 22.52
CA THR A 298 -4.07 -12.43 23.84
C THR A 298 -3.86 -13.68 24.70
N SER A 299 -4.84 -14.61 24.69
CA SER A 299 -4.76 -15.86 25.47
C SER A 299 -3.61 -16.76 25.02
N ILE A 300 -3.33 -16.83 23.71
CA ILE A 300 -2.25 -17.67 23.15
C ILE A 300 -0.88 -17.17 23.61
N THR A 301 -0.72 -15.85 23.72
CA THR A 301 0.54 -15.20 24.14
C THR A 301 0.72 -15.10 25.66
N ASP A 302 -0.26 -15.55 26.45
CA ASP A 302 -0.15 -15.53 27.91
C ASP A 302 0.86 -16.58 28.40
N VAL A 303 1.94 -16.11 29.02
CA VAL A 303 3.08 -16.94 29.44
C VAL A 303 2.67 -17.93 30.54
N PHE A 304 1.77 -17.54 31.45
CA PHE A 304 1.32 -18.41 32.53
C PHE A 304 0.56 -19.61 31.97
N THR A 305 -0.40 -19.38 31.09
CA THR A 305 -1.16 -20.45 30.43
C THR A 305 -0.26 -21.32 29.57
N MET A 306 0.70 -20.72 28.84
CA MET A 306 1.66 -21.47 28.04
C MET A 306 2.50 -22.44 28.89
N VAL A 307 2.92 -22.05 30.10
CA VAL A 307 3.69 -22.92 31.01
C VAL A 307 2.82 -24.02 31.62
N ASP A 308 1.66 -23.64 32.16
CA ASP A 308 0.83 -24.52 32.98
C ASP A 308 -0.01 -25.47 32.12
N ASN A 309 -0.59 -24.98 31.03
CA ASN A 309 -1.55 -25.68 30.18
C ASN A 309 -1.36 -25.40 28.68
N PRO A 310 -0.23 -25.81 28.08
CA PRO A 310 0.08 -25.55 26.68
C PRO A 310 -0.90 -26.22 25.70
N GLU A 311 -1.57 -27.31 26.10
CA GLU A 311 -2.66 -27.93 25.33
C GLU A 311 -3.86 -26.97 25.16
N ALA A 312 -4.18 -26.16 26.18
CA ALA A 312 -5.21 -25.13 26.07
C ALA A 312 -4.80 -24.01 25.10
N ASN A 313 -3.51 -23.61 25.07
CA ASN A 313 -3.02 -22.66 24.07
C ASN A 313 -3.15 -23.23 22.65
N LEU A 314 -2.82 -24.50 22.42
CA LEU A 314 -2.99 -25.13 21.10
C LEU A 314 -4.47 -25.23 20.70
N LYS A 315 -5.37 -25.52 21.64
CA LYS A 315 -6.82 -25.46 21.42
C LYS A 315 -7.30 -24.06 21.06
N ALA A 316 -6.74 -23.03 21.70
CA ALA A 316 -7.00 -21.64 21.36
C ALA A 316 -6.45 -21.29 19.97
N CYS A 317 -5.28 -21.80 19.58
CA CYS A 317 -4.75 -21.66 18.22
C CYS A 317 -5.68 -22.28 17.17
N LEU A 318 -6.19 -23.50 17.40
CA LEU A 318 -7.15 -24.13 16.48
C LEU A 318 -8.44 -23.30 16.37
N SER A 319 -8.98 -22.84 17.50
CA SER A 319 -10.15 -21.97 17.52
C SER A 319 -9.90 -20.66 16.77
N LEU A 320 -8.69 -20.11 16.87
CA LEU A 320 -8.27 -18.90 16.18
C LEU A 320 -8.15 -19.14 14.68
N LEU A 321 -7.61 -20.30 14.25
CA LEU A 321 -7.53 -20.69 12.83
C LEU A 321 -8.92 -20.65 12.18
N HIS A 322 -9.90 -21.32 12.78
CA HIS A 322 -11.27 -21.36 12.25
C HIS A 322 -11.91 -19.98 12.22
N THR A 323 -11.75 -19.20 13.30
CA THR A 323 -12.31 -17.84 13.37
C THR A 323 -11.67 -16.90 12.32
N LEU A 324 -10.36 -17.03 12.08
CA LEU A 324 -9.66 -16.28 11.04
C LEU A 324 -10.11 -16.69 9.64
N GLN A 325 -10.29 -17.98 9.38
CA GLN A 325 -10.76 -18.49 8.09
C GLN A 325 -12.17 -17.97 7.77
N GLU A 326 -13.07 -17.95 8.75
CA GLU A 326 -14.42 -17.39 8.61
C GLU A 326 -14.42 -15.88 8.37
N GLU A 327 -13.51 -15.13 8.99
CA GLU A 327 -13.49 -13.67 8.90
C GLU A 327 -12.72 -13.13 7.70
N TYR A 328 -11.60 -13.75 7.34
CA TYR A 328 -10.69 -13.25 6.30
C TYR A 328 -10.73 -14.07 5.01
N GLY A 329 -11.21 -15.32 5.06
CA GLY A 329 -11.31 -16.19 3.89
C GLY A 329 -10.00 -16.28 3.11
N VAL A 330 -10.04 -15.90 1.84
CA VAL A 330 -8.85 -15.91 0.97
C VAL A 330 -7.75 -14.90 1.38
N CYS A 331 -8.05 -13.91 2.20
CA CYS A 331 -7.09 -12.90 2.69
C CYS A 331 -6.32 -13.35 3.95
N VAL A 332 -6.46 -14.61 4.38
CA VAL A 332 -6.01 -15.08 5.71
C VAL A 332 -4.49 -15.25 5.83
N ALA A 333 -3.72 -15.25 4.73
CA ALA A 333 -2.30 -15.61 4.72
C ALA A 333 -1.45 -14.89 5.79
N PRO A 334 -1.50 -13.55 5.96
CA PRO A 334 -0.74 -12.87 7.02
C PRO A 334 -1.10 -13.33 8.44
N HIS A 335 -2.38 -13.68 8.66
CA HIS A 335 -2.85 -14.18 9.95
C HIS A 335 -2.39 -15.62 10.20
N ASN A 336 -2.42 -16.47 9.17
CA ASN A 336 -1.91 -17.84 9.24
C ASN A 336 -0.40 -17.87 9.51
N ALA A 337 0.37 -16.98 8.86
CA ALA A 337 1.80 -16.86 9.08
C ALA A 337 2.14 -16.66 10.57
N ARG A 338 1.41 -15.76 11.25
CA ARG A 338 1.57 -15.51 12.69
C ARG A 338 1.05 -16.67 13.54
N LEU A 339 -0.16 -17.13 13.28
CA LEU A 339 -0.81 -18.18 14.08
C LEU A 339 0.03 -19.47 14.12
N TYR A 340 0.49 -19.94 12.96
CA TYR A 340 1.29 -21.15 12.90
C TYR A 340 2.68 -20.97 13.54
N HIS A 341 3.24 -19.76 13.49
CA HIS A 341 4.46 -19.44 14.23
C HIS A 341 4.24 -19.46 15.76
N ASP A 342 3.08 -19.00 16.25
CA ASP A 342 2.75 -19.06 17.67
C ASP A 342 2.56 -20.53 18.13
N ALA A 343 1.85 -21.35 17.34
CA ALA A 343 1.68 -22.79 17.62
C ALA A 343 3.03 -23.55 17.59
N PHE A 344 3.91 -23.20 16.64
CA PHE A 344 5.29 -23.70 16.59
C PHE A 344 6.04 -23.38 17.89
N GLN A 345 6.03 -22.13 18.33
CA GLN A 345 6.75 -21.69 19.53
C GLN A 345 6.24 -22.40 20.79
N ILE A 346 4.92 -22.59 20.94
CA ILE A 346 4.33 -23.37 22.04
C ILE A 346 4.90 -24.80 22.03
N CYS A 347 4.91 -25.46 20.88
CA CYS A 347 5.41 -26.84 20.79
C CYS A 347 6.91 -26.95 21.09
N ILE A 348 7.71 -26.03 20.55
CA ILE A 348 9.17 -26.01 20.76
C ILE A 348 9.54 -25.69 22.20
N ALA A 349 8.83 -24.77 22.86
CA ALA A 349 9.04 -24.43 24.26
C ALA A 349 8.90 -25.63 25.21
N HIS A 350 8.14 -26.66 24.81
CA HIS A 350 7.91 -27.89 25.56
C HIS A 350 8.69 -29.12 25.01
N GLY A 351 9.66 -28.87 24.11
CA GLY A 351 10.60 -29.86 23.59
C GLY A 351 10.01 -30.82 22.56
N ALA A 352 8.89 -30.49 21.91
CA ALA A 352 8.26 -31.35 20.91
C ALA A 352 9.17 -31.62 19.70
N VAL A 353 9.06 -32.82 19.12
CA VAL A 353 9.77 -33.26 17.92
C VAL A 353 8.76 -33.66 16.84
N GLY A 354 9.04 -33.39 15.56
CA GLY A 354 8.16 -33.73 14.43
C GLY A 354 7.01 -32.75 14.23
N GLY A 355 6.05 -32.68 15.17
CA GLY A 355 4.88 -31.79 15.09
C GLY A 355 5.20 -30.30 14.81
N PRO A 356 6.22 -29.69 15.45
CA PRO A 356 6.64 -28.33 15.12
C PRO A 356 7.01 -28.10 13.65
N THR A 357 7.56 -29.10 12.96
CA THR A 357 7.94 -28.97 11.55
C THR A 357 6.74 -28.61 10.68
N THR A 358 5.58 -29.24 10.92
CA THR A 358 4.34 -28.93 10.18
C THR A 358 3.86 -27.51 10.44
N PHE A 359 3.95 -27.03 11.69
CA PHE A 359 3.61 -25.64 12.00
C PHE A 359 4.59 -24.64 11.35
N ALA A 360 5.89 -24.96 11.37
CA ALA A 360 6.90 -24.15 10.70
C ALA A 360 6.66 -24.09 9.18
N GLU A 361 6.32 -25.23 8.57
CA GLU A 361 6.02 -25.36 7.13
C GLU A 361 4.81 -24.52 6.75
N ARG A 362 3.69 -24.63 7.50
CA ARG A 362 2.48 -23.84 7.24
C ARG A 362 2.70 -22.34 7.45
N SER A 363 3.52 -21.95 8.44
CA SER A 363 3.91 -20.56 8.64
C SER A 363 4.79 -20.06 7.48
N TYR A 364 5.77 -20.84 7.04
CA TYR A 364 6.63 -20.53 5.89
C TYR A 364 5.82 -20.33 4.62
N GLN A 365 4.93 -21.28 4.26
CA GLN A 365 4.09 -21.18 3.08
C GLN A 365 3.19 -19.92 3.10
N ALA A 366 2.61 -19.60 4.26
CA ALA A 366 1.81 -18.39 4.42
C ALA A 366 2.67 -17.10 4.29
N ARG A 367 3.90 -17.09 4.82
CA ARG A 367 4.85 -15.98 4.67
C ARG A 367 5.32 -15.80 3.24
N VAL A 368 5.57 -16.87 2.49
CA VAL A 368 5.91 -16.76 1.06
C VAL A 368 4.84 -15.98 0.30
N ILE A 369 3.56 -16.20 0.62
CA ILE A 369 2.44 -15.48 -0.01
C ILE A 369 2.45 -13.99 0.36
N CYS A 370 2.63 -13.62 1.63
CA CYS A 370 2.44 -12.23 2.08
C CYS A 370 3.73 -11.40 2.21
N GLU A 371 4.90 -12.04 2.27
CA GLU A 371 6.20 -11.41 2.53
C GLU A 371 7.25 -11.74 1.45
N GLY A 372 7.03 -12.78 0.62
CA GLY A 372 7.99 -13.28 -0.38
C GLY A 372 9.08 -14.18 0.21
N GLU A 373 9.84 -14.85 -0.65
CA GLU A 373 10.90 -15.83 -0.28
C GLU A 373 12.14 -15.22 0.39
N ASP A 374 12.40 -13.94 0.14
CA ASP A 374 13.59 -13.20 0.57
C ASP A 374 13.36 -12.37 1.84
N SER A 375 12.13 -12.36 2.40
CA SER A 375 11.86 -11.70 3.68
C SER A 375 12.67 -12.37 4.80
N PRO A 376 13.29 -11.61 5.72
CA PRO A 376 13.98 -12.18 6.87
C PRO A 376 13.09 -13.12 7.70
N GLY A 377 11.80 -12.79 7.82
CA GLY A 377 10.82 -13.64 8.49
C GLY A 377 10.59 -14.97 7.76
N THR A 378 10.49 -14.94 6.43
CA THR A 378 10.33 -16.13 5.58
C THR A 378 11.56 -17.02 5.64
N LEU A 379 12.76 -16.45 5.49
CA LEU A 379 14.03 -17.18 5.56
C LEU A 379 14.24 -17.83 6.93
N LYS A 380 13.88 -17.13 8.02
CA LYS A 380 13.90 -17.68 9.36
C LYS A 380 12.95 -18.87 9.50
N MET A 381 11.72 -18.78 8.98
CA MET A 381 10.82 -19.93 9.03
C MET A 381 11.32 -21.11 8.18
N LYS A 382 11.90 -20.83 7.01
CA LYS A 382 12.52 -21.85 6.15
C LYS A 382 13.62 -22.63 6.85
N SER A 383 14.48 -21.96 7.63
CA SER A 383 15.51 -22.65 8.42
C SER A 383 14.90 -23.49 9.55
N LEU A 384 13.85 -23.00 10.21
CA LEU A 384 13.15 -23.72 11.27
C LEU A 384 12.32 -24.91 10.78
N VAL A 385 11.90 -24.94 9.51
CA VAL A 385 11.33 -26.15 8.89
C VAL A 385 12.36 -27.27 8.88
N MET A 386 13.61 -26.96 8.50
CA MET A 386 14.68 -27.95 8.35
C MET A 386 15.24 -28.43 9.69
N ALA A 387 15.34 -27.54 10.68
CA ALA A 387 15.95 -27.83 11.98
C ALA A 387 15.21 -27.07 13.11
N PRO A 388 13.99 -27.45 13.46
CA PRO A 388 13.15 -26.71 14.41
C PRO A 388 13.76 -26.62 15.83
N GLU A 389 14.56 -27.60 16.23
CA GLU A 389 15.28 -27.66 17.51
C GLU A 389 16.39 -26.62 17.64
N THR A 390 16.81 -25.98 16.54
CA THR A 390 17.78 -24.88 16.58
C THR A 390 17.18 -23.58 17.12
N HIS A 391 15.86 -23.52 17.29
CA HIS A 391 15.19 -22.39 17.88
C HIS A 391 15.59 -22.21 19.35
N ASN A 392 15.93 -20.97 19.75
CA ASN A 392 16.46 -20.65 21.09
C ASN A 392 15.56 -21.10 22.26
N ASN A 393 14.27 -21.26 22.02
CA ASN A 393 13.31 -21.68 23.05
C ASN A 393 13.13 -23.21 23.13
N PHE A 394 13.89 -24.03 22.41
CA PHE A 394 13.71 -25.48 22.45
C PHE A 394 13.85 -26.04 23.88
N GLY A 395 12.75 -26.59 24.39
CA GLY A 395 12.68 -27.14 25.75
C GLY A 395 12.82 -26.12 26.89
N ALA A 396 12.70 -24.82 26.60
CA ALA A 396 12.94 -23.74 27.57
C ALA A 396 11.93 -23.72 28.73
N LEU A 397 10.70 -24.21 28.53
CA LEU A 397 9.67 -24.28 29.58
C LEU A 397 9.57 -25.68 30.17
N SER A 398 9.62 -26.73 29.34
CA SER A 398 9.69 -28.12 29.81
C SER A 398 10.12 -29.06 28.68
N LEU A 399 10.28 -30.36 29.00
CA LEU A 399 10.53 -31.42 28.00
C LEU A 399 9.38 -32.41 27.89
N ARG A 400 8.16 -32.02 28.30
CA ARG A 400 7.00 -32.93 28.40
C ARG A 400 6.59 -33.54 27.06
N TRP A 401 6.99 -32.94 25.92
CA TRP A 401 6.66 -33.44 24.59
C TRP A 401 7.86 -34.02 23.82
N LYS A 402 9.03 -34.18 24.48
CA LYS A 402 10.26 -34.70 23.85
C LYS A 402 10.15 -36.15 23.37
N SER A 403 9.40 -36.99 24.09
CA SER A 403 9.22 -38.42 23.79
C SER A 403 7.93 -38.75 23.04
N ASN A 404 7.03 -37.79 22.85
CA ASN A 404 5.79 -37.97 22.09
C ASN A 404 6.07 -37.84 20.59
N TYR A 405 7.02 -38.63 20.10
CA TYR A 405 7.20 -38.86 18.67
C TYR A 405 6.00 -39.67 18.19
N ASP A 406 5.01 -38.99 17.61
CA ASP A 406 3.91 -39.66 16.94
C ASP A 406 4.33 -39.88 15.47
N PRO A 407 4.60 -41.14 15.06
CA PRO A 407 5.02 -41.46 13.69
C PRO A 407 3.97 -41.10 12.63
N GLY A 408 2.72 -40.79 13.02
CA GLY A 408 1.69 -40.24 12.15
C GLY A 408 1.98 -38.83 11.62
N PHE A 409 3.03 -38.16 12.12
CA PHE A 409 3.44 -36.83 11.66
C PHE A 409 4.47 -36.85 10.50
N SER A 410 4.86 -38.02 9.98
CA SER A 410 5.78 -38.08 8.84
C SER A 410 5.07 -37.74 7.53
N TYR A 411 5.41 -36.57 6.97
CA TYR A 411 5.24 -36.15 5.58
C TYR A 411 4.07 -36.77 4.78
N GLY A 412 2.99 -35.99 4.60
CA GLY A 412 2.09 -36.14 3.46
C GLY A 412 0.61 -36.29 3.83
N HIS A 413 -0.16 -35.27 3.46
CA HIS A 413 -1.63 -35.19 3.45
C HIS A 413 -2.31 -34.97 4.81
N TYR A 414 -2.40 -33.69 5.20
CA TYR A 414 -3.15 -33.23 6.38
C TYR A 414 -4.32 -32.30 6.01
N ASP A 415 -5.07 -32.65 4.97
CA ASP A 415 -6.26 -31.89 4.53
C ASP A 415 -7.57 -32.45 5.11
N THR A 416 -7.49 -33.25 6.19
CA THR A 416 -8.67 -33.71 6.94
C THR A 416 -8.81 -32.95 8.26
N VAL A 417 -10.06 -32.75 8.69
CA VAL A 417 -10.37 -32.13 9.99
C VAL A 417 -9.71 -32.91 11.15
N GLU A 418 -9.68 -34.25 11.06
CA GLU A 418 -9.03 -35.10 12.05
C GLU A 418 -7.52 -34.88 12.12
N ALA A 419 -6.85 -34.72 10.98
CA ALA A 419 -5.42 -34.42 10.93
C ALA A 419 -5.09 -33.05 11.55
N GLU A 420 -5.92 -32.05 11.28
CA GLU A 420 -5.78 -30.73 11.89
C GLU A 420 -6.01 -30.77 13.40
N MET A 421 -7.07 -31.45 13.86
CA MET A 421 -7.32 -31.64 15.29
C MET A 421 -6.14 -32.32 16.00
N ARG A 422 -5.60 -33.40 15.42
CA ARG A 422 -4.40 -34.08 15.96
C ARG A 422 -3.17 -33.18 15.97
N LEU A 423 -2.95 -32.38 14.92
CA LEU A 423 -1.83 -31.43 14.87
C LEU A 423 -1.88 -30.43 16.04
N PHE A 424 -3.07 -29.97 16.41
CA PHE A 424 -3.30 -29.12 17.57
C PHE A 424 -3.52 -29.90 18.89
N ARG A 425 -3.15 -31.19 18.93
CA ARG A 425 -3.28 -32.09 20.10
C ARG A 425 -4.70 -32.12 20.69
N GLN A 426 -5.70 -32.18 19.81
CA GLN A 426 -7.10 -32.36 20.17
C GLN A 426 -7.55 -33.80 19.87
N ASP A 427 -8.40 -34.34 20.75
CA ASP A 427 -8.99 -35.69 20.65
C ASP A 427 -10.12 -35.78 19.61
#